data_AF-A0A8D6UC72-F1
#
_entry.id   AF-A0A8D6UC72-F1
#
_cell.length_a   1.000
_cell.length_b   1.000
_cell.length_c   1.000
_cell.angle_alpha   90.00
_cell.angle_beta   90.00
_cell.angle_gamma   90.00
#
_symmetry.space_group_name_H-M   'P 1'
#
loop_
_entity.id
_entity.type
_entity.pdbx_description
1 polymer ?
#
loop_
_entity_poly.entity_id
_entity_poly.type
_entity_poly.pdbx_seq_one_letter_code
_entity_poly.pdbx_strand_id
1 'polypeptide(L)'
;MFKMKKRSYRVFEGLRVATLVSYIGGFINAYTYNTQDGRFASIQTGNLLYLVIHLVEGHIARAFSYAIPIFFFILGHFFVFFC
;
A
#
# COMPACT_ATOMS: atom_id res chain seq x y z
N MET A 1 -23.65 16.33 13.62
CA MET A 1 -22.95 17.39 12.84
C MET A 1 -21.53 17.54 13.40
N PHE A 2 -20.55 16.85 12.82
CA PHE A 2 -19.14 16.88 13.29
C PHE A 2 -18.52 18.25 13.00
N LYS A 3 -18.29 19.03 14.05
CA LYS A 3 -17.68 20.37 13.97
C LYS A 3 -16.17 20.23 13.92
N MET A 4 -15.60 20.19 12.72
CA MET A 4 -14.14 20.18 12.50
C MET A 4 -13.53 21.49 13.02
N LYS A 5 -12.83 21.43 14.16
CA LYS A 5 -12.10 22.56 14.75
C LYS A 5 -10.95 22.92 13.78
N LYS A 6 -11.07 24.01 13.01
CA LYS A 6 -10.00 24.49 12.11
C LYS A 6 -8.74 24.74 12.95
N ARG A 7 -7.72 23.90 12.80
CA ARG A 7 -6.42 24.14 13.42
C ARG A 7 -5.82 25.42 12.81
N SER A 8 -5.58 26.42 13.65
CA SER A 8 -5.02 27.72 13.26
C SER A 8 -3.49 27.69 13.20
N TYR A 9 -2.91 26.69 12.52
CA TYR A 9 -1.52 26.73 12.11
C TYR A 9 -1.43 26.41 10.63
N ARG A 10 -0.74 27.26 9.87
CA ARG A 10 -0.52 27.04 8.45
C ARG A 10 0.66 26.09 8.34
N VAL A 11 0.44 24.86 7.89
CA VAL A 11 1.50 23.84 7.73
C VAL A 11 2.35 24.19 6.51
N PHE A 12 3.25 25.17 6.63
CA PHE A 12 4.13 25.57 5.53
C PHE A 12 5.09 24.45 5.10
N GLU A 13 5.45 23.56 6.03
CA GLU A 13 6.32 22.42 5.77
C GLU A 13 5.56 21.18 5.26
N GLY A 14 4.23 21.20 5.31
CA GLY A 14 3.41 20.05 4.96
C GLY A 14 3.62 19.60 3.52
N LEU A 15 3.81 20.55 2.59
CA LEU A 15 4.12 20.24 1.20
C LEU A 15 5.51 19.61 1.04
N ARG A 16 6.55 20.14 1.72
CA ARG A 16 7.92 19.59 1.63
C ARG A 16 7.98 18.18 2.20
N VAL A 17 7.35 17.98 3.36
CA VAL A 17 7.27 16.67 4.01
C VAL A 17 6.45 15.71 3.15
N ALA A 18 5.32 16.12 2.60
CA ALA A 18 4.53 15.28 1.69
C ALA A 18 5.32 14.88 0.44
N THR A 19 6.05 15.81 -0.18
CA THR A 19 6.90 15.51 -1.34
C THR A 19 8.01 14.53 -0.99
N LEU A 20 8.72 14.72 0.13
CA LEU A 20 9.77 13.81 0.57
C LEU A 20 9.22 12.42 0.88
N VAL A 21 8.07 12.33 1.57
CA VAL A 21 7.42 11.06 1.90
C VAL A 21 6.92 10.34 0.64
N SER A 22 6.30 11.06 -0.31
CA SER A 22 5.92 10.49 -1.61
C SER A 22 7.14 10.02 -2.41
N TYR A 23 8.24 10.77 -2.40
CA TYR A 23 9.47 10.38 -3.09
C TYR A 23 10.08 9.11 -2.49
N ILE A 24 10.23 9.06 -1.16
CA ILE A 24 10.75 7.89 -0.45
C ILE A 24 9.83 6.69 -0.63
N GLY A 25 8.51 6.87 -0.53
CA GLY A 25 7.53 5.81 -0.75
C GLY A 25 7.59 5.27 -2.18
N GLY A 26 7.71 6.13 -3.19
CA GLY A 26 7.92 5.73 -4.58
C GLY A 26 9.23 4.97 -4.78
N PHE A 27 10.32 5.47 -4.20
CA PHE A 27 11.65 4.85 -4.28
C PHE A 27 11.66 3.45 -3.65
N ILE A 28 11.11 3.29 -2.45
CA ILE A 28 11.02 1.99 -1.78
C ILE A 28 10.22 1.01 -2.65
N ASN A 29 9.11 1.44 -3.24
CA ASN A 29 8.32 0.57 -4.12
C ASN A 29 9.09 0.15 -5.39
N ALA A 30 9.82 1.07 -6.03
CA ALA A 30 10.66 0.75 -7.19
C ALA A 30 11.85 -0.16 -6.83
N TYR A 31 12.50 0.10 -5.69
CA TYR A 31 13.60 -0.71 -5.18
C TYR A 31 13.14 -2.14 -4.86
N THR A 32 12.01 -2.27 -4.16
CA THR A 32 11.46 -3.57 -3.77
C THR A 32 10.98 -4.34 -5.00
N TYR A 33 10.38 -3.65 -5.99
CA TYR A 33 10.02 -4.24 -7.27
C TYR A 33 11.23 -4.90 -7.96
N ASN A 34 12.36 -4.19 -8.01
CA ASN A 34 13.58 -4.69 -8.64
C ASN A 34 14.28 -5.80 -7.82
N THR A 35 14.17 -5.78 -6.49
CA THR A 35 14.88 -6.73 -5.60
C THR A 35 14.07 -7.95 -5.19
N GLN A 36 12.74 -7.92 -5.30
CA GLN A 36 11.85 -8.99 -4.83
C GLN A 36 10.99 -9.58 -5.97
N ASP A 37 11.56 -9.79 -7.16
CA ASP A 37 10.89 -10.44 -8.29
C ASP A 37 9.57 -9.76 -8.71
N GLY A 38 9.51 -8.43 -8.61
CA GLY A 38 8.32 -7.65 -8.97
C GLY A 38 7.31 -7.41 -7.84
N ARG A 39 7.66 -7.69 -6.58
CA ARG A 39 6.79 -7.39 -5.41
C ARG A 39 6.84 -5.91 -5.02
N PHE A 40 5.67 -5.31 -4.79
CA PHE A 40 5.58 -3.95 -4.26
C PHE A 40 5.47 -3.99 -2.74
N ALA A 41 6.33 -3.26 -2.04
CA ALA A 41 6.35 -3.22 -0.57
C ALA A 41 5.06 -2.64 0.03
N SER A 42 4.46 -1.64 -0.63
CA SER A 42 3.38 -0.85 0.00
C SER A 42 2.18 -0.60 -0.92
N ILE A 43 2.30 -0.86 -2.23
CA ILE A 43 1.18 -0.67 -3.17
C ILE A 43 0.33 -1.93 -3.17
N GLN A 44 -0.77 -1.91 -2.40
CA GLN A 44 -1.70 -3.03 -2.31
C GLN A 44 -2.29 -3.42 -3.68
N THR A 45 -2.61 -2.42 -4.51
CA THR A 45 -3.06 -2.64 -5.91
C THR A 45 -1.98 -3.32 -6.76
N GLY A 46 -0.70 -3.09 -6.49
CA GLY A 46 0.42 -3.73 -7.19
C GLY A 46 0.58 -5.20 -6.82
N ASN A 47 0.40 -5.54 -5.55
CA ASN A 47 0.38 -6.95 -5.10
C ASN A 47 -0.85 -7.69 -5.63
N LEU A 48 -2.00 -7.00 -5.79
CA LEU A 48 -3.17 -7.53 -6.48
C LEU A 48 -2.93 -7.75 -7.99
N LEU A 49 -2.23 -6.82 -8.66
CA LEU A 49 -1.88 -6.95 -10.07
C LEU A 49 -0.99 -8.18 -10.31
N TYR A 50 0.03 -8.40 -9.46
CA TYR A 50 0.90 -9.57 -9.56
C TYR A 50 0.20 -10.89 -9.25
N LEU A 51 -0.76 -10.88 -8.31
CA LEU A 51 -1.64 -12.02 -8.05
C LEU A 51 -2.43 -12.39 -9.31
N VAL A 52 -2.96 -11.41 -10.05
CA VAL A 52 -3.69 -11.65 -11.31
C VAL A 52 -2.74 -12.18 -12.40
N ILE A 53 -1.56 -11.59 -12.57
CA ILE A 53 -0.57 -12.04 -13.58
C ILE A 53 -0.17 -13.49 -13.32
N HIS A 54 0.19 -13.84 -12.08
CA HIS A 54 0.60 -15.21 -11.74
C HIS A 54 -0.56 -16.22 -11.80
N LEU A 55 -1.81 -15.75 -11.62
CA LEU A 55 -3.00 -16.57 -11.79
C LEU A 55 -3.26 -16.88 -13.27
N VAL A 56 -3.02 -15.91 -14.16
CA VAL A 56 -3.13 -16.07 -15.62
C VAL A 56 -1.99 -16.93 -16.18
N GLU A 57 -0.78 -16.84 -15.63
CA GLU A 57 0.36 -17.69 -16.00
C GLU A 57 0.26 -19.13 -15.45
N GLY A 58 -0.74 -19.45 -14.63
CA GLY A 58 -0.94 -20.80 -14.07
C GLY A 58 -0.03 -21.14 -12.88
N HIS A 59 0.74 -20.18 -12.36
CA HIS A 59 1.62 -20.35 -11.21
C HIS A 59 0.89 -20.08 -9.87
N ILE A 60 -0.09 -20.94 -9.58
CA ILE A 60 -1.03 -20.80 -8.44
C ILE A 60 -0.30 -20.73 -7.08
N ALA A 61 0.81 -21.45 -6.91
CA ALA A 61 1.59 -21.43 -5.67
C ALA A 61 2.18 -20.05 -5.36
N ARG A 62 2.69 -19.35 -6.39
CA ARG A 62 3.20 -17.98 -6.23
C ARG A 62 2.07 -16.99 -6.02
N ALA A 63 0.96 -17.14 -6.74
CA ALA A 63 -0.23 -16.29 -6.57
C ALA A 63 -0.76 -16.33 -5.12
N PHE A 64 -0.76 -17.50 -4.46
CA PHE A 64 -1.21 -17.63 -3.08
C PHE A 64 -0.37 -16.83 -2.07
N SER A 65 0.94 -16.69 -2.31
CA SER A 65 1.82 -15.87 -1.47
C SER A 65 1.46 -14.37 -1.53
N TYR A 66 0.88 -13.90 -2.63
CA TYR A 66 0.36 -12.52 -2.76
C TYR A 66 -1.03 -12.34 -2.12
N ALA A 67 -1.80 -13.42 -1.97
CA ALA A 67 -3.14 -13.38 -1.36
C ALA A 67 -3.08 -13.17 0.17
N ILE A 68 -2.06 -13.72 0.83
CA ILE A 68 -1.85 -13.62 2.29
C ILE A 68 -1.83 -12.16 2.77
N PRO A 69 -0.97 -11.26 2.26
CA PRO A 69 -0.94 -9.87 2.74
C PRO A 69 -2.23 -9.11 2.44
N ILE A 70 -2.92 -9.41 1.33
CA ILE A 70 -4.22 -8.80 0.99
C ILE A 70 -5.29 -9.20 2.02
N PHE A 71 -5.32 -10.48 2.40
CA PHE A 71 -6.27 -11.01 3.38
C PHE A 71 -6.08 -10.38 4.77
N PHE A 72 -4.83 -10.28 5.25
CA PHE A 72 -4.54 -9.63 6.54
C PHE A 72 -4.88 -8.14 6.54
N PHE A 73 -4.70 -7.45 5.41
CA PHE A 73 -5.13 -6.05 5.29
C PHE A 73 -6.64 -5.89 5.41
N ILE A 74 -7.42 -6.74 4.72
CA ILE A 74 -8.89 -6.71 4.77
C ILE A 74 -9.37 -7.01 6.21
N LEU A 75 -8.78 -8.01 6.87
CA LEU A 75 -9.10 -8.32 8.26
C LEU A 75 -8.79 -7.16 9.21
N GLY A 76 -7.64 -6.50 9.04
CA GLY A 76 -7.27 -5.33 9.85
C GLY A 76 -8.26 -4.17 9.66
N HIS A 77 -8.68 -3.90 8.42
CA HIS A 77 -9.68 -2.88 8.13
C HIS A 77 -11.04 -3.22 8.73
N PHE A 78 -11.47 -4.49 8.62
CA PHE A 78 -12.72 -4.96 9.20
C PHE A 78 -12.73 -4.80 10.72
N PHE A 79 -11.63 -5.17 11.39
CA PHE A 79 -11.50 -5.00 12.84
C PHE A 79 -11.56 -3.54 13.27
N VAL A 80 -10.85 -2.64 12.56
CA VAL A 80 -10.88 -1.19 12.84
C VAL A 80 -12.25 -0.58 12.58
N PHE A 81 -12.98 -1.04 11.56
CA PHE A 81 -14.31 -0.53 11.25
C PHE A 81 -15.37 -0.97 12.27
N PHE A 82 -15.23 -2.17 12.82
CA PHE A 82 -16.19 -2.75 13.76
C PHE A 82 -15.92 -2.43 15.24
N CYS A 83 -14.73 -1.92 15.57
CA CYS A 83 -14.31 -1.57 16.93
C CYS A 83 -14.39 -0.06 17.18
#